data_AF-A0A9W9BV23-F1
#
_entry.id   AF-A0A9W9BV23-F1
#
_cell.length_a   1.000
_cell.length_b   1.000
_cell.length_c   1.000
_cell.angle_alpha   90.00
_cell.angle_beta   90.00
_cell.angle_gamma   90.00
#
_symmetry.space_group_name_H-M   'P 1'
#
loop_
_entity.id
_entity.type
_entity.pdbx_description
1 polymer ?
#
loop_
_entity_poly.entity_id
_entity_poly.type
_entity_poly.pdbx_seq_one_letter_code
_entity_poly.pdbx_strand_id
1 'polypeptide(L)'
;MPGILPINDLPRLVSTAFSRALGQKELTFYSTEVAVLTLGGVPFQLRFAPGLSRKPEPGAATTAPQPTQPEPDSHQVLKANEEETKLPSRLEARKARMLANDVFKNPPVALRITDLGPSHYLVLNKFAIAAEHFILATNEFKDQDDLLERDDFAAIRACIDAYDKPEGGEGLFTFFNSGEFSGASQAHRHVQMIPISRMKDGLEPDSPWSVVADKLTVKDTDLGGIVAKLPFTVIARNISGMDANALHSLYLEMYQEGCIAEALNARHPKHDSEHHSDGTPRISYNLAMTKDTMVLLPRLSDKIHLQDDEGKPLDIKLSVNGTILAGTVLVKEEHDYKTVQTLPGALKRGLQQIGVATHLYPGPLSL
;
A
#
# COMPACT_ATOMS: atom_id res chain seq x y z
N MET A 1 16.84 18.35 -17.06
CA MET A 1 15.43 18.77 -17.04
C MET A 1 15.19 19.59 -15.78
N PRO A 2 14.32 20.61 -15.79
CA PRO A 2 14.02 21.34 -14.56
C PRO A 2 13.53 20.35 -13.51
N GLY A 3 14.16 20.35 -12.33
CA GLY A 3 13.82 19.45 -11.24
C GLY A 3 12.43 19.73 -10.66
N ILE A 4 11.97 18.86 -9.78
CA ILE A 4 10.73 19.09 -9.03
C ILE A 4 10.93 20.28 -8.11
N LEU A 5 10.14 21.33 -8.30
CA LEU A 5 10.16 22.53 -7.47
C LEU A 5 9.40 22.29 -6.16
N PRO A 6 9.77 22.98 -5.06
CA PRO A 6 8.99 22.94 -3.82
C PRO A 6 7.52 23.31 -4.07
N ILE A 7 6.61 22.49 -3.54
CA ILE A 7 5.17 22.74 -3.66
C ILE A 7 4.74 23.65 -2.51
N ASN A 8 4.68 24.95 -2.78
CA ASN A 8 4.19 25.89 -1.79
C ASN A 8 2.72 25.58 -1.46
N ASP A 9 2.45 25.40 -0.17
CA ASP A 9 1.11 25.29 0.40
C ASP A 9 0.28 24.08 -0.09
N LEU A 10 0.95 22.95 -0.35
CA LEU A 10 0.31 21.69 -0.71
C LEU A 10 -0.85 21.30 0.23
N PRO A 11 -0.75 21.39 1.57
CA PRO A 11 -1.86 21.03 2.46
C PRO A 11 -3.16 21.79 2.14
N ARG A 12 -3.08 23.10 1.85
CA ARG A 12 -4.24 23.90 1.47
C ARG A 12 -4.79 23.47 0.11
N LEU A 13 -3.91 23.18 -0.87
CA LEU A 13 -4.33 22.69 -2.19
C LEU A 13 -5.09 21.36 -2.09
N VAL A 14 -4.58 20.41 -1.29
CA VAL A 14 -5.24 19.12 -1.05
C VAL A 14 -6.59 19.34 -0.38
N SER A 15 -6.66 20.13 0.69
CA SER A 15 -7.91 20.38 1.43
C SER A 15 -8.97 21.08 0.57
N THR A 16 -8.54 22.06 -0.25
CA THR A 16 -9.41 22.76 -1.21
C THR A 16 -9.95 21.81 -2.27
N ALA A 17 -9.07 20.98 -2.86
CA ALA A 17 -9.48 19.98 -3.84
C ALA A 17 -10.45 18.96 -3.24
N PHE A 18 -10.18 18.50 -2.01
CA PHE A 18 -11.01 17.52 -1.30
C PHE A 18 -12.42 18.06 -1.07
N SER A 19 -12.53 19.28 -0.53
CA SER A 19 -13.81 19.95 -0.29
C SER A 19 -14.60 20.15 -1.58
N ARG A 20 -13.92 20.57 -2.65
CA ARG A 20 -14.52 20.74 -3.99
C ARG A 20 -15.04 19.41 -4.54
N ALA A 21 -14.22 18.37 -4.55
CA ALA A 21 -14.59 17.07 -5.11
C ALA A 21 -15.72 16.40 -4.32
N LEU A 22 -15.72 16.54 -2.99
CA LEU A 22 -16.79 16.05 -2.12
C LEU A 22 -18.11 16.80 -2.40
N GLY A 23 -18.07 18.13 -2.52
CA GLY A 23 -19.26 18.94 -2.85
C GLY A 23 -19.82 18.63 -4.24
N GLN A 24 -18.97 18.25 -5.19
CA GLN A 24 -19.36 17.83 -6.55
C GLN A 24 -19.77 16.36 -6.65
N LYS A 25 -19.68 15.59 -5.55
CA LYS A 25 -19.93 14.13 -5.52
C LYS A 25 -19.02 13.31 -6.45
N GLU A 26 -17.87 13.86 -6.79
CA GLU A 26 -16.82 13.17 -7.55
C GLU A 26 -15.89 12.34 -6.64
N LEU A 27 -15.87 12.67 -5.35
CA LEU A 27 -15.21 11.93 -4.29
C LEU A 27 -16.25 11.38 -3.30
N THR A 28 -16.08 10.11 -2.92
CA THR A 28 -16.84 9.47 -1.84
C THR A 28 -15.96 9.37 -0.62
N PHE A 29 -16.37 10.02 0.47
CA PHE A 29 -15.74 9.91 1.78
C PHE A 29 -16.54 8.95 2.66
N TYR A 30 -15.85 7.97 3.25
CA TYR A 30 -16.44 6.98 4.14
C TYR A 30 -16.11 7.34 5.60
N SER A 31 -17.13 7.65 6.39
CA SER A 31 -16.96 7.74 7.85
C SER A 31 -16.50 6.41 8.42
N THR A 32 -15.67 6.47 9.46
CA THR A 32 -15.09 5.29 10.08
C THR A 32 -15.18 5.27 11.58
N GLU A 33 -15.23 4.07 12.13
CA GLU A 33 -14.97 3.78 13.54
C GLU A 33 -13.53 3.29 13.69
N VAL A 34 -12.89 3.64 14.81
CA VAL A 34 -11.48 3.31 15.06
C VAL A 34 -11.34 2.73 16.45
N ALA A 35 -10.62 1.61 16.55
CA ALA A 35 -10.16 1.04 17.82
C ALA A 35 -8.64 0.92 17.78
N VAL A 36 -7.98 0.99 18.94
CA VAL A 36 -6.53 0.78 19.05
C VAL A 36 -6.27 -0.54 19.77
N LEU A 37 -5.50 -1.43 19.12
CA LEU A 37 -5.10 -2.73 19.65
C LEU A 37 -3.59 -2.76 19.84
N THR A 38 -3.12 -3.19 21.01
CA THR A 38 -1.68 -3.33 21.26
C THR A 38 -1.22 -4.72 20.85
N LEU A 39 -0.45 -4.80 19.76
CA LEU A 39 0.08 -6.04 19.20
C LEU A 39 1.56 -6.15 19.53
N GLY A 40 1.92 -6.99 20.51
CA GLY A 40 3.32 -7.17 20.91
C GLY A 40 3.97 -5.88 21.43
N GLY A 41 3.21 -5.03 22.12
CA GLY A 41 3.67 -3.73 22.63
C GLY A 41 3.54 -2.57 21.64
N VAL A 42 3.17 -2.84 20.38
CA VAL A 42 3.00 -1.80 19.37
C VAL A 42 1.51 -1.47 19.20
N PRO A 43 1.07 -0.22 19.34
CA PRO A 43 -0.32 0.18 19.07
C PRO A 43 -0.63 0.16 17.57
N PHE A 44 -1.62 -0.63 17.18
CA PHE A 44 -2.20 -0.66 15.84
C PHE A 44 -3.61 -0.08 15.86
N GLN A 45 -3.95 0.76 14.91
CA GLN A 45 -5.33 1.16 14.68
C GLN A 45 -6.06 0.12 13.83
N LEU A 46 -7.21 -0.33 14.31
CA LEU A 46 -8.20 -1.10 13.57
C LEU A 46 -9.30 -0.13 13.13
N ARG A 47 -9.39 0.13 11.83
CA ARG A 47 -10.35 1.06 11.25
C ARG A 47 -11.45 0.30 10.54
N PHE A 48 -12.71 0.62 10.84
CA PHE A 48 -13.88 0.05 10.20
C PHE A 48 -14.62 1.11 9.40
N ALA A 49 -14.94 0.81 8.14
CA ALA A 49 -15.64 1.72 7.24
C ALA A 49 -16.96 1.06 6.75
N PRO A 50 -18.10 1.26 7.44
CA PRO A 50 -19.36 0.57 7.14
C PRO A 50 -19.87 0.75 5.70
N GLY A 51 -19.52 1.87 5.05
CA GLY A 51 -19.93 2.15 3.67
C GLY A 51 -19.09 1.44 2.61
N LEU A 52 -17.94 0.88 2.97
CA LEU A 52 -16.96 0.40 2.00
C LEU A 52 -17.35 -0.92 1.34
N SER A 53 -18.10 -1.79 2.03
CA SER A 53 -18.61 -3.05 1.46
C SER A 53 -19.57 -2.82 0.27
N ARG A 54 -20.09 -1.59 0.13
CA ARG A 54 -20.96 -1.17 -0.98
C ARG A 54 -20.21 -0.42 -2.09
N LYS A 55 -18.87 -0.42 -2.06
CA LYS A 55 -18.06 0.23 -3.11
C LYS A 55 -18.37 -0.41 -4.48
N PRO A 56 -18.64 0.39 -5.53
CA PRO A 56 -18.81 -0.15 -6.88
C PRO A 56 -17.50 -0.80 -7.36
N GLU A 57 -17.58 -1.98 -7.95
CA GLU A 57 -16.42 -2.61 -8.58
C GLU A 57 -15.99 -1.81 -9.83
N PRO A 58 -14.67 -1.62 -10.06
CA PRO A 58 -14.18 -1.06 -11.31
C PRO A 58 -14.63 -1.93 -12.49
N GLY A 59 -15.43 -1.36 -13.41
CA GLY A 59 -15.90 -2.05 -14.61
C GLY A 59 -17.34 -2.57 -14.57
N ALA A 60 -18.16 -2.22 -13.57
CA ALA A 60 -19.60 -2.43 -13.62
C ALA A 60 -20.28 -1.48 -14.64
N ALA A 61 -19.98 -1.67 -15.92
CA ALA A 61 -20.83 -1.18 -16.99
C ALA A 61 -22.20 -1.90 -16.89
N THR A 62 -23.27 -1.14 -17.04
CA THR A 62 -24.65 -1.60 -17.14
C THR A 62 -24.76 -2.90 -17.94
N THR A 63 -25.26 -3.96 -17.31
CA THR A 63 -25.58 -5.23 -17.93
C THR A 63 -26.55 -5.02 -19.09
N ALA A 64 -26.04 -5.09 -20.33
CA ALA A 64 -26.87 -5.45 -21.47
C ALA A 64 -27.20 -6.96 -21.38
N PRO A 65 -28.39 -7.41 -21.83
CA PRO A 65 -28.78 -8.81 -21.71
C PRO A 65 -27.79 -9.72 -22.44
N GLN A 66 -27.34 -10.78 -21.77
CA GLN A 66 -26.61 -11.87 -22.41
C GLN A 66 -27.43 -12.44 -23.57
N PRO A 67 -26.85 -12.63 -24.78
CA PRO A 67 -27.46 -13.46 -25.79
C PRO A 67 -27.47 -14.90 -25.28
N THR A 68 -28.66 -15.51 -25.28
CA THR A 68 -28.87 -16.94 -25.10
C THR A 68 -28.02 -17.74 -26.07
N GLN A 69 -27.17 -18.64 -25.57
CA GLN A 69 -26.47 -19.64 -26.40
C GLN A 69 -27.49 -20.62 -27.00
N PRO A 70 -27.46 -20.91 -28.31
CA PRO A 70 -28.12 -22.09 -28.86
C PRO A 70 -27.27 -23.33 -28.61
N GLU A 71 -27.92 -24.46 -28.34
CA GLU A 71 -27.27 -25.77 -28.21
C GLU A 71 -26.51 -26.17 -29.49
N PRO A 72 -25.39 -26.91 -29.39
CA PRO A 72 -24.63 -27.31 -30.56
C PRO A 72 -25.26 -28.54 -31.20
N ASP A 73 -25.76 -28.36 -32.42
CA ASP A 73 -26.14 -29.46 -33.29
C ASP A 73 -24.90 -30.08 -33.95
N SER A 74 -24.96 -31.40 -34.07
CA SER A 74 -23.84 -32.27 -34.44
C SER A 74 -23.42 -32.19 -35.91
N HIS A 75 -22.13 -32.50 -36.16
CA HIS A 75 -21.46 -32.74 -37.45
C HIS A 75 -20.96 -31.53 -38.25
N GLN A 76 -19.66 -31.22 -38.11
CA GLN A 76 -18.72 -31.23 -39.23
C GLN A 76 -17.26 -31.16 -38.75
N VAL A 77 -16.49 -32.18 -39.13
CA VAL A 77 -15.06 -32.30 -38.87
C VAL A 77 -14.31 -31.46 -39.90
N LEU A 78 -13.67 -30.38 -39.46
CA LEU A 78 -12.61 -29.72 -40.20
C LEU A 78 -11.42 -29.52 -39.27
N LYS A 79 -10.29 -30.15 -39.63
CA LYS A 79 -9.00 -30.04 -38.97
C LYS A 79 -8.51 -28.59 -39.06
N ALA A 80 -8.47 -27.90 -37.94
CA ALA A 80 -7.76 -26.63 -37.78
C ALA A 80 -6.59 -26.86 -36.81
N ASN A 81 -5.43 -26.32 -37.16
CA ASN A 81 -4.20 -26.39 -36.39
C ASN A 81 -4.45 -25.88 -34.97
N GLU A 82 -4.17 -26.71 -33.97
CA GLU A 82 -4.13 -26.32 -32.57
C GLU A 82 -2.87 -25.45 -32.36
N GLU A 83 -2.98 -24.15 -32.61
CA GLU A 83 -2.20 -23.20 -31.81
C GLU A 83 -2.76 -23.27 -30.38
N GLU A 84 -2.02 -23.92 -29.48
CA GLU A 84 -2.27 -23.83 -28.04
C GLU A 84 -2.16 -22.37 -27.60
N THR A 85 -3.23 -21.60 -27.71
CA THR A 85 -3.40 -20.34 -26.97
C THR A 85 -3.41 -20.70 -25.48
N LYS A 86 -2.24 -20.63 -24.83
CA LYS A 86 -2.11 -20.77 -23.38
C LYS A 86 -3.03 -19.76 -22.71
N LEU A 87 -3.99 -20.24 -21.94
CA LEU A 87 -4.86 -19.39 -21.14
C LEU A 87 -3.99 -18.58 -20.15
N PRO A 88 -4.18 -17.25 -20.04
CA PRO A 88 -3.37 -16.42 -19.17
C PRO A 88 -3.48 -16.87 -17.71
N SER A 89 -2.38 -16.79 -16.99
CA SER A 89 -2.33 -17.00 -15.55
C SER A 89 -3.28 -16.05 -14.81
N ARG A 90 -3.66 -16.39 -13.57
CA ARG A 90 -4.49 -15.52 -12.73
C ARG A 90 -3.88 -14.14 -12.54
N LEU A 91 -2.55 -14.06 -12.45
CA LEU A 91 -1.81 -12.81 -12.30
C LEU A 91 -1.91 -11.95 -13.56
N GLU A 92 -1.67 -12.53 -14.74
CA GLU A 92 -1.81 -11.84 -16.03
C GLU A 92 -3.24 -11.33 -16.25
N ALA A 93 -4.24 -12.15 -15.93
CA ALA A 93 -5.64 -11.74 -16.02
C ALA A 93 -5.98 -10.59 -15.07
N ARG A 94 -5.45 -10.61 -13.83
CA ARG A 94 -5.61 -9.50 -12.86
C ARG A 94 -4.96 -8.23 -13.39
N LYS A 95 -3.73 -8.31 -13.88
CA LYS A 95 -2.97 -7.18 -14.43
C LYS A 95 -3.66 -6.58 -15.65
N ALA A 96 -4.15 -7.41 -16.57
CA ALA A 96 -4.93 -6.99 -17.73
C ALA A 96 -6.20 -6.22 -17.32
N ARG A 97 -6.93 -6.66 -16.29
CA ARG A 97 -8.10 -5.94 -15.76
C ARG A 97 -7.74 -4.58 -15.15
N MET A 98 -6.60 -4.49 -14.48
CA MET A 98 -6.10 -3.24 -13.90
C MET A 98 -5.70 -2.25 -15.00
N LEU A 99 -5.02 -2.73 -16.06
CA LEU A 99 -4.66 -1.92 -17.23
C LEU A 99 -5.89 -1.44 -18.02
N ALA A 100 -6.89 -2.31 -18.19
CA ALA A 100 -8.14 -1.97 -18.87
C ALA A 100 -8.93 -0.86 -18.15
N ASN A 101 -8.72 -0.71 -16.84
CA ASN A 101 -9.38 0.29 -15.99
C ASN A 101 -8.36 1.23 -15.35
N ASP A 102 -7.36 1.70 -16.09
CA ASP A 102 -6.39 2.67 -15.59
C ASP A 102 -7.06 4.01 -15.25
N VAL A 103 -7.34 4.21 -13.96
CA VAL A 103 -7.99 5.41 -13.43
C VAL A 103 -7.08 6.64 -13.43
N PHE A 104 -5.77 6.46 -13.65
CA PHE A 104 -4.77 7.52 -13.67
C PHE A 104 -4.44 8.00 -15.08
N LYS A 105 -4.91 7.31 -16.13
CA LYS A 105 -4.75 7.79 -17.51
C LYS A 105 -5.54 9.08 -17.77
N ASN A 106 -6.77 9.17 -17.24
CA ASN A 106 -7.65 10.32 -17.41
C ASN A 106 -8.47 10.56 -16.12
N PRO A 107 -7.84 11.03 -15.02
CA PRO A 107 -8.55 11.27 -13.78
C PRO A 107 -9.59 12.40 -13.94
N PRO A 108 -10.76 12.32 -13.28
CA PRO A 108 -11.71 13.43 -13.23
C PRO A 108 -11.05 14.74 -12.80
N VAL A 109 -11.33 15.83 -13.52
CA VAL A 109 -10.75 17.16 -13.24
C VAL A 109 -11.00 17.61 -11.79
N ALA A 110 -12.17 17.26 -11.24
CA ALA A 110 -12.51 17.56 -9.86
C ALA A 110 -11.52 16.97 -8.84
N LEU A 111 -11.00 15.77 -9.11
CA LEU A 111 -10.05 15.04 -8.26
C LEU A 111 -8.60 15.53 -8.41
N ARG A 112 -8.30 16.27 -9.49
CA ARG A 112 -6.96 16.77 -9.77
C ARG A 112 -6.55 17.86 -8.76
N ILE A 113 -5.33 17.74 -8.24
CA ILE A 113 -4.76 18.70 -7.27
C ILE A 113 -3.78 19.64 -7.98
N THR A 114 -2.66 19.11 -8.47
CA THR A 114 -1.64 19.90 -9.21
C THR A 114 -0.67 18.98 -9.97
N ASP A 115 -0.09 19.44 -11.08
CA ASP A 115 1.11 18.83 -11.67
C ASP A 115 2.29 18.94 -10.71
N LEU A 116 3.22 17.98 -10.79
CA LEU A 116 4.44 17.95 -10.00
C LEU A 116 5.65 17.65 -10.88
N GLY A 117 6.27 18.71 -11.40
CA GLY A 117 7.35 18.59 -12.37
C GLY A 117 6.86 17.98 -13.70
N PRO A 118 7.78 17.48 -14.54
CA PRO A 118 7.44 16.95 -15.87
C PRO A 118 6.88 15.53 -15.86
N SER A 119 7.08 14.77 -14.78
CA SER A 119 6.86 13.32 -14.76
C SER A 119 5.73 12.84 -13.85
N HIS A 120 5.21 13.71 -12.98
CA HIS A 120 4.26 13.31 -11.96
C HIS A 120 3.14 14.29 -11.76
N TYR A 121 2.11 13.81 -11.08
CA TYR A 121 1.00 14.62 -10.70
C TYR A 121 0.26 14.13 -9.45
N LEU A 122 -0.47 15.05 -8.80
CA LEU A 122 -1.25 14.78 -7.59
C LEU A 122 -2.76 14.71 -7.86
N VAL A 123 -3.41 13.66 -7.39
CA VAL A 123 -4.86 13.43 -7.51
C VAL A 123 -5.43 12.89 -6.20
N LEU A 124 -6.67 13.23 -5.88
CA LEU A 124 -7.34 12.69 -4.70
C LEU A 124 -7.71 11.22 -4.88
N ASN A 125 -7.67 10.46 -3.78
CA ASN A 125 -8.28 9.15 -3.76
C ASN A 125 -9.82 9.31 -3.83
N LYS A 126 -10.43 8.78 -4.90
CA LYS A 126 -11.88 8.85 -5.12
C LYS A 126 -12.71 8.19 -4.01
N PHE A 127 -12.17 7.17 -3.35
CA PHE A 127 -12.85 6.39 -2.31
C PHE A 127 -12.10 6.53 -0.99
N ALA A 128 -12.14 7.74 -0.44
CA ALA A 128 -11.34 8.14 0.71
C ALA A 128 -11.92 7.59 2.02
N ILE A 129 -11.06 6.96 2.81
CA ILE A 129 -11.36 6.48 4.17
C ILE A 129 -10.74 7.44 5.19
N ALA A 130 -9.46 7.79 5.00
CA ALA A 130 -8.87 8.96 5.63
C ALA A 130 -9.18 10.18 4.76
N ALA A 131 -9.65 11.27 5.38
CA ALA A 131 -9.89 12.51 4.66
C ALA A 131 -8.58 13.02 4.04
N GLU A 132 -8.69 13.73 2.91
CA GLU A 132 -7.53 14.30 2.21
C GLU A 132 -6.47 13.25 1.79
N HIS A 133 -6.80 11.95 1.74
CA HIS A 133 -5.94 10.94 1.13
C HIS A 133 -5.79 11.25 -0.37
N PHE A 134 -4.54 11.46 -0.80
CA PHE A 134 -4.18 11.75 -2.17
C PHE A 134 -3.09 10.81 -2.69
N ILE A 135 -2.87 10.86 -4.00
CA ILE A 135 -2.07 9.93 -4.77
C ILE A 135 -1.12 10.74 -5.63
N LEU A 136 0.15 10.38 -5.58
CA LEU A 136 1.17 10.80 -6.53
C LEU A 136 1.23 9.74 -7.63
N ALA A 137 0.84 10.09 -8.85
CA ALA A 137 0.88 9.20 -10.01
C ALA A 137 1.89 9.73 -11.05
N THR A 138 2.43 8.83 -11.87
CA THR A 138 3.24 9.22 -13.02
C THR A 138 2.36 9.78 -14.14
N ASN A 139 2.88 10.71 -14.94
CA ASN A 139 2.15 11.26 -16.09
C ASN A 139 2.01 10.20 -17.19
N GLU A 140 3.13 9.55 -17.52
CA GLU A 140 3.17 8.41 -18.41
C GLU A 140 2.92 7.12 -17.64
N PHE A 141 2.31 6.14 -18.30
CA PHE A 141 2.16 4.82 -17.70
C PHE A 141 3.55 4.23 -17.41
N LYS A 142 3.78 3.92 -16.13
CA LYS A 142 4.84 3.04 -15.67
C LYS A 142 4.21 1.92 -14.87
N ASP A 143 4.83 0.75 -14.87
CA ASP A 143 4.28 -0.38 -14.12
C ASP A 143 4.38 -0.11 -12.61
N GLN A 144 3.33 -0.49 -11.88
CA GLN A 144 3.26 -0.43 -10.42
C GLN A 144 4.22 -1.44 -9.78
N ASP A 145 4.55 -2.51 -10.48
CA ASP A 145 5.48 -3.50 -9.98
C ASP A 145 6.92 -2.98 -10.09
N ASP A 146 7.29 -2.29 -11.17
CA ASP A 146 8.65 -1.79 -11.38
C ASP A 146 9.23 -1.01 -10.20
N LEU A 147 10.56 -1.08 -10.04
CA LEU A 147 11.27 -0.34 -9.01
C LEU A 147 11.06 1.17 -9.17
N LEU A 148 10.87 1.85 -8.03
CA LEU A 148 10.82 3.31 -7.99
C LEU A 148 12.14 3.91 -8.48
N GLU A 149 12.03 4.96 -9.28
CA GLU A 149 13.15 5.69 -9.85
C GLU A 149 13.48 6.92 -9.01
N ARG A 150 14.64 7.52 -9.26
CA ARG A 150 15.06 8.78 -8.61
C ARG A 150 13.97 9.86 -8.63
N ASP A 151 13.29 10.05 -9.76
CA ASP A 151 12.28 11.11 -9.89
C ASP A 151 11.03 10.82 -9.05
N ASP A 152 10.72 9.54 -8.79
CA ASP A 152 9.67 9.17 -7.84
C ASP A 152 10.05 9.63 -6.42
N PHE A 153 11.30 9.41 -5.99
CA PHE A 153 11.79 9.89 -4.69
C PHE A 153 11.86 11.41 -4.58
N ALA A 154 12.23 12.11 -5.65
CA ALA A 154 12.18 13.57 -5.68
C ALA A 154 10.75 14.09 -5.48
N ALA A 155 9.77 13.44 -6.11
CA ALA A 155 8.36 13.80 -6.01
C ALA A 155 7.77 13.51 -4.62
N ILE A 156 8.07 12.32 -4.07
CA ILE A 156 7.70 11.93 -2.71
C ILE A 156 8.26 12.94 -1.70
N ARG A 157 9.56 13.26 -1.81
CA ARG A 157 10.24 14.18 -0.89
C ARG A 157 9.65 15.57 -0.94
N ALA A 158 9.38 16.11 -2.13
CA ALA A 158 8.73 17.41 -2.29
C ALA A 158 7.34 17.46 -1.63
N CYS A 159 6.58 16.37 -1.67
CA CYS A 159 5.28 16.28 -0.99
C CYS A 159 5.43 16.22 0.53
N ILE A 160 6.36 15.41 1.05
CA ILE A 160 6.62 15.28 2.49
C ILE A 160 7.08 16.62 3.07
N ASP A 161 8.05 17.28 2.43
CA ASP A 161 8.58 18.58 2.89
C ASP A 161 7.48 19.66 2.90
N ALA A 162 6.50 19.61 1.98
CA ALA A 162 5.40 20.56 1.95
C ALA A 162 4.39 20.40 3.12
N TYR A 163 4.40 19.25 3.82
CA TYR A 163 3.63 19.00 5.04
C TYR A 163 4.46 19.23 6.33
N ASP A 164 5.76 19.43 6.21
CA ASP A 164 6.70 19.67 7.30
C ASP A 164 6.91 21.18 7.52
N LYS A 165 5.85 21.87 7.97
CA LYS A 165 5.89 23.32 8.17
C LYS A 165 6.43 23.70 9.57
N PRO A 166 7.27 24.75 9.69
CA PRO A 166 7.82 25.21 10.98
C PRO A 166 6.75 25.61 12.00
N GLU A 167 5.61 26.07 11.52
CA GLU A 167 4.44 26.51 12.29
C GLU A 167 3.55 25.35 12.78
N GLY A 168 3.98 24.12 12.54
CA GLY A 168 3.32 22.90 12.99
C GLY A 168 2.64 22.15 11.85
N GLY A 169 2.79 20.82 11.89
CA GLY A 169 2.17 19.85 10.99
C GLY A 169 2.56 18.47 11.48
N GLU A 170 1.63 17.53 11.48
CA GLU A 170 1.94 16.15 11.92
C GLU A 170 2.73 15.35 10.89
N GLY A 171 3.02 15.95 9.73
CA GLY A 171 3.73 15.32 8.62
C GLY A 171 2.82 14.52 7.69
N LEU A 172 3.46 13.81 6.77
CA LEU A 172 2.82 13.04 5.72
C LEU A 172 3.32 11.60 5.77
N PHE A 173 2.38 10.64 5.83
CA PHE A 173 2.69 9.24 5.66
C PHE A 173 2.52 8.88 4.20
N THR A 174 3.59 8.36 3.58
CA THR A 174 3.58 7.91 2.19
C THR A 174 3.84 6.42 2.11
N PHE A 175 3.20 5.73 1.17
CA PHE A 175 3.44 4.31 0.96
C PHE A 175 3.24 3.88 -0.50
N PHE A 176 4.04 2.89 -0.89
CA PHE A 176 4.05 2.25 -2.19
C PHE A 176 3.83 0.74 -2.03
N ASN A 177 3.05 0.15 -2.94
CA ASN A 177 2.72 -1.27 -2.95
C ASN A 177 3.19 -1.85 -4.29
N SER A 178 4.20 -2.73 -4.28
CA SER A 178 4.73 -3.33 -5.51
C SER A 178 4.70 -4.85 -5.43
N GLY A 179 4.25 -5.50 -6.51
CA GLY A 179 4.10 -6.94 -6.62
C GLY A 179 2.75 -7.48 -6.13
N GLU A 180 2.46 -8.72 -6.50
CA GLU A 180 1.18 -9.42 -6.30
C GLU A 180 0.66 -9.36 -4.85
N PHE A 181 1.55 -9.55 -3.87
CA PHE A 181 1.22 -9.67 -2.45
C PHE A 181 1.27 -8.35 -1.68
N SER A 182 1.53 -7.24 -2.36
CA SER A 182 1.64 -5.92 -1.71
C SER A 182 0.30 -5.29 -1.33
N GLY A 183 -0.80 -5.78 -1.92
CA GLY A 183 -2.12 -5.16 -1.82
C GLY A 183 -2.37 -4.03 -2.82
N ALA A 184 -1.55 -3.93 -3.89
CA ALA A 184 -1.77 -2.98 -4.99
C ALA A 184 -3.09 -3.23 -5.74
N SER A 185 -3.80 -2.14 -6.07
CA SER A 185 -5.11 -2.17 -6.74
C SER A 185 -5.16 -1.47 -8.10
N GLN A 186 -4.06 -0.84 -8.53
CA GLN A 186 -3.89 -0.20 -9.85
C GLN A 186 -2.53 -0.58 -10.42
N ALA A 187 -2.45 -0.79 -11.74
CA ALA A 187 -1.23 -1.23 -12.43
C ALA A 187 -0.33 -0.06 -12.85
N HIS A 188 -0.88 1.14 -12.93
CA HIS A 188 -0.13 2.36 -13.20
C HIS A 188 0.55 2.83 -11.91
N ARG A 189 1.86 3.08 -11.98
CA ARG A 189 2.72 3.55 -10.89
C ARG A 189 2.12 4.72 -10.12
N HIS A 190 1.90 4.49 -8.84
CA HIS A 190 1.39 5.49 -7.92
C HIS A 190 1.85 5.24 -6.49
N VAL A 191 2.09 6.34 -5.77
CA VAL A 191 2.40 6.37 -4.34
C VAL A 191 1.23 7.02 -3.61
N GLN A 192 0.77 6.37 -2.55
CA GLN A 192 -0.34 6.84 -1.74
C GLN A 192 0.17 7.73 -0.61
N MET A 193 -0.56 8.79 -0.31
CA MET A 193 -0.15 9.82 0.65
C MET A 193 -1.33 10.19 1.55
N ILE A 194 -1.13 10.07 2.86
CA ILE A 194 -2.14 10.38 3.86
C ILE A 194 -1.54 11.36 4.87
N PRO A 195 -2.13 12.55 5.05
CA PRO A 195 -1.70 13.44 6.13
C PRO A 195 -1.85 12.71 7.48
N ILE A 196 -0.80 12.75 8.31
CA ILE A 196 -0.78 11.98 9.56
C ILE A 196 -1.91 12.43 10.50
N SER A 197 -2.23 13.73 10.50
CA SER A 197 -3.38 14.29 11.22
C SER A 197 -4.70 13.62 10.83
N ARG A 198 -4.90 13.29 9.55
CA ARG A 198 -6.10 12.60 9.05
C ARG A 198 -6.10 11.11 9.36
N MET A 199 -4.93 10.51 9.59
CA MET A 199 -4.85 9.15 10.12
C MET A 199 -5.28 9.04 11.58
N LYS A 200 -5.28 10.17 12.32
CA LYS A 200 -5.76 10.26 13.69
C LYS A 200 -7.24 10.57 13.82
N ASP A 201 -7.93 10.92 12.73
CA ASP A 201 -9.37 11.17 12.74
C ASP A 201 -10.11 9.95 13.34
N GLY A 202 -10.90 10.20 14.39
CA GLY A 202 -11.66 9.19 15.15
C GLY A 202 -10.91 8.58 16.34
N LEU A 203 -9.65 8.96 16.58
CA LEU A 203 -8.92 8.60 17.80
C LEU A 203 -9.13 9.65 18.90
N GLU A 204 -9.10 9.20 20.15
CA GLU A 204 -9.06 10.10 21.31
C GLU A 204 -7.75 10.92 21.34
N PRO A 205 -7.76 12.14 21.89
CA PRO A 205 -6.58 13.01 21.92
C PRO A 205 -5.34 12.41 22.61
N ASP A 206 -5.54 11.50 23.57
CA ASP A 206 -4.50 10.80 24.34
C ASP A 206 -4.19 9.39 23.80
N SER A 207 -4.71 9.06 22.62
CA SER A 207 -4.48 7.76 21.98
C SER A 207 -2.98 7.43 21.89
N PRO A 208 -2.56 6.21 22.24
CA PRO A 208 -1.15 5.80 22.17
C PRO A 208 -0.68 5.53 20.73
N TRP A 209 -1.60 5.59 19.75
CA TRP A 209 -1.28 5.33 18.37
C TRP A 209 -0.42 6.43 17.76
N SER A 210 0.61 6.01 17.06
CA SER A 210 1.40 6.85 16.17
C SER A 210 1.80 6.02 14.95
N VAL A 211 2.31 6.68 13.91
CA VAL A 211 2.85 5.98 12.75
C VAL A 211 3.95 5.02 13.20
N VAL A 212 3.75 3.73 12.94
CA VAL A 212 4.69 2.66 13.32
C VAL A 212 6.05 2.85 12.65
N ALA A 213 6.09 3.28 11.40
CA ALA A 213 7.33 3.52 10.66
C ALA A 213 8.31 4.43 11.43
N ASP A 214 7.84 5.54 11.98
CA ASP A 214 8.69 6.47 12.74
C ASP A 214 9.30 5.85 14.00
N LYS A 215 8.61 4.88 14.61
CA LYS A 215 9.10 4.16 15.80
C LYS A 215 10.15 3.09 15.48
N LEU A 216 10.38 2.76 14.20
CA LEU A 216 11.35 1.74 13.79
C LEU A 216 12.78 2.25 13.67
N THR A 217 12.99 3.57 13.68
CA THR A 217 14.32 4.20 13.63
C THR A 217 14.65 4.96 14.92
N VAL A 218 13.67 5.15 15.80
CA VAL A 218 13.83 5.77 17.11
C VAL A 218 14.24 4.71 18.14
N LYS A 219 15.26 5.05 18.94
CA LYS A 219 15.70 4.25 20.09
C LYS A 219 15.02 4.73 21.36
N ASP A 220 14.62 3.78 22.20
CA ASP A 220 14.20 4.04 23.56
C ASP A 220 15.39 4.56 24.37
N THR A 221 15.19 5.64 25.13
CA THR A 221 16.28 6.32 25.86
C THR A 221 16.80 5.49 27.03
N ASP A 222 15.99 4.63 27.61
CA ASP A 222 16.31 3.86 28.80
C ASP A 222 16.83 2.46 28.44
N LEU A 223 16.24 1.84 27.42
CA LEU A 223 16.54 0.48 26.97
C LEU A 223 17.53 0.43 25.80
N GLY A 224 17.75 1.55 25.11
CA GLY A 224 18.68 1.67 23.97
C GLY A 224 18.25 0.94 22.69
N GLY A 225 17.15 0.18 22.72
CA GLY A 225 16.63 -0.60 21.59
C GLY A 225 15.56 0.15 20.80
N ILE A 226 15.25 -0.35 19.59
CA ILE A 226 14.19 0.21 18.74
C ILE A 226 12.83 0.14 19.47
N VAL A 227 12.09 1.25 19.41
CA VAL A 227 10.81 1.45 20.13
C VAL A 227 9.70 0.49 19.67
N ALA A 228 9.69 0.08 18.40
CA ALA A 228 8.71 -0.87 17.86
C ALA A 228 9.33 -2.19 17.39
N LYS A 229 8.71 -3.31 17.77
CA LYS A 229 9.03 -4.66 17.26
C LYS A 229 7.81 -5.25 16.57
N LEU A 230 7.90 -5.44 15.26
CA LEU A 230 6.79 -5.92 14.45
C LEU A 230 6.75 -7.45 14.37
N PRO A 231 5.57 -8.04 14.11
CA PRO A 231 5.43 -9.49 13.94
C PRO A 231 6.06 -10.03 12.64
N PHE A 232 6.67 -9.18 11.83
CA PHE A 232 7.29 -9.49 10.55
C PHE A 232 8.58 -8.68 10.37
N THR A 233 9.47 -9.15 9.50
CA THR A 233 10.74 -8.49 9.18
C THR A 233 10.49 -7.22 8.37
N VAL A 234 11.14 -6.13 8.80
CA VAL A 234 11.21 -4.87 8.07
C VAL A 234 12.66 -4.41 7.99
N ILE A 235 12.98 -3.67 6.94
CA ILE A 235 14.23 -2.95 6.81
C ILE A 235 13.89 -1.47 6.96
N ALA A 236 14.31 -0.85 8.04
CA ALA A 236 14.09 0.56 8.34
C ALA A 236 15.42 1.33 8.31
N ARG A 237 15.39 2.56 7.81
CA ARG A 237 16.55 3.46 7.74
C ARG A 237 16.11 4.88 8.08
N ASN A 238 16.95 5.60 8.83
CA ASN A 238 16.79 7.04 9.00
C ASN A 238 17.24 7.73 7.71
N ILE A 239 16.42 8.66 7.21
CA ILE A 239 16.62 9.36 5.94
C ILE A 239 16.64 10.89 6.10
N SER A 240 16.84 11.36 7.33
CA SER A 240 16.85 12.80 7.64
C SER A 240 17.87 13.53 6.77
N GLY A 241 17.44 14.56 6.06
CA GLY A 241 18.30 15.39 5.20
C GLY A 241 18.82 14.73 3.91
N MET A 242 18.38 13.51 3.56
CA MET A 242 18.78 12.87 2.30
C MET A 242 18.08 13.50 1.09
N ASP A 243 18.82 13.68 0.00
CA ASP A 243 18.29 14.10 -1.31
C ASP A 243 17.74 12.92 -2.12
N ALA A 244 17.14 13.20 -3.28
CA ALA A 244 16.52 12.17 -4.12
C ALA A 244 17.50 11.11 -4.64
N ASN A 245 18.78 11.45 -4.85
CA ASN A 245 19.78 10.48 -5.31
C ASN A 245 20.14 9.52 -4.17
N ALA A 246 20.42 10.06 -2.99
CA ALA A 246 20.72 9.28 -1.80
C ALA A 246 19.54 8.38 -1.41
N LEU A 247 18.31 8.90 -1.47
CA LEU A 247 17.09 8.12 -1.20
C LEU A 247 16.93 6.96 -2.18
N HIS A 248 17.13 7.20 -3.47
CA HIS A 248 17.03 6.15 -4.49
C HIS A 248 18.12 5.08 -4.34
N SER A 249 19.37 5.49 -4.10
CA SER A 249 20.47 4.54 -3.83
C SER A 249 20.18 3.68 -2.59
N LEU A 250 19.76 4.31 -1.49
CA LEU A 250 19.40 3.60 -0.26
C LEU A 250 18.22 2.64 -0.48
N TYR A 251 17.21 3.06 -1.23
CA TYR A 251 16.08 2.21 -1.58
C TYR A 251 16.53 0.95 -2.33
N LEU A 252 17.45 1.06 -3.29
CA LEU A 252 17.97 -0.10 -4.02
C LEU A 252 18.73 -1.07 -3.09
N GLU A 253 19.49 -0.56 -2.13
CA GLU A 253 20.17 -1.36 -1.09
C GLU A 253 19.14 -2.09 -0.21
N MET A 254 18.15 -1.36 0.32
CA MET A 254 17.07 -1.92 1.13
C MET A 254 16.25 -2.97 0.36
N TYR A 255 16.04 -2.76 -0.93
CA TYR A 255 15.36 -3.72 -1.79
C TYR A 255 16.17 -5.01 -1.98
N GLN A 256 17.50 -4.92 -2.14
CA GLN A 256 18.37 -6.09 -2.18
C GLN A 256 18.34 -6.86 -0.86
N GLU A 257 18.40 -6.16 0.29
CA GLU A 257 18.23 -6.78 1.61
C GLU A 257 16.87 -7.49 1.72
N GLY A 258 15.79 -6.88 1.21
CA GLY A 258 14.46 -7.47 1.17
C GLY A 258 14.41 -8.76 0.34
N CYS A 259 15.06 -8.77 -0.83
CA CYS A 259 15.19 -9.97 -1.65
C CYS A 259 15.92 -11.09 -0.91
N ILE A 260 16.99 -10.76 -0.17
CA ILE A 260 17.72 -11.76 0.64
C ILE A 260 16.80 -12.29 1.75
N ALA A 261 16.08 -11.42 2.46
CA ALA A 261 15.19 -11.84 3.54
C ALA A 261 14.09 -12.79 3.04
N GLU A 262 13.48 -12.50 1.88
CA GLU A 262 12.50 -13.38 1.24
C GLU A 262 13.13 -14.72 0.86
N ALA A 263 14.30 -14.72 0.21
CA ALA A 263 14.98 -15.95 -0.19
C ALA A 263 15.37 -16.86 0.99
N LEU A 264 15.63 -16.29 2.19
CA LEU A 264 15.86 -17.08 3.41
C LEU A 264 14.58 -17.79 3.89
N ASN A 265 13.42 -17.17 3.71
CA ASN A 265 12.13 -17.79 3.98
C ASN A 265 11.84 -18.93 2.98
N ALA A 266 12.26 -18.76 1.73
CA ALA A 266 11.98 -19.67 0.62
C ALA A 266 13.00 -20.83 0.44
N ARG A 267 13.85 -21.17 1.43
CA ARG A 267 14.79 -22.31 1.31
C ARG A 267 14.07 -23.69 1.35
N HIS A 268 13.33 -23.97 0.28
CA HIS A 268 12.98 -25.28 -0.30
C HIS A 268 13.26 -25.17 -1.83
N PRO A 269 13.71 -26.22 -2.53
CA PRO A 269 14.40 -26.10 -3.81
C PRO A 269 13.43 -25.83 -4.96
N LYS A 270 13.16 -24.56 -5.27
CA LYS A 270 12.49 -24.09 -6.49
C LYS A 270 12.89 -22.67 -6.93
N HIS A 271 14.09 -22.21 -6.58
CA HIS A 271 14.66 -20.98 -7.15
C HIS A 271 15.86 -21.29 -8.06
N ASP A 272 15.68 -22.25 -8.98
CA ASP A 272 16.53 -22.35 -10.16
C ASP A 272 15.97 -21.44 -11.24
N SER A 273 16.75 -20.43 -11.66
CA SER A 273 16.55 -19.52 -12.80
C SER A 273 15.24 -18.70 -12.77
N GLU A 274 15.26 -17.37 -12.79
CA GLU A 274 15.82 -16.54 -13.86
C GLU A 274 16.42 -15.24 -13.32
N HIS A 275 17.52 -14.81 -13.93
CA HIS A 275 17.96 -13.43 -13.81
C HIS A 275 16.96 -12.54 -14.56
N HIS A 276 15.98 -11.96 -13.88
CA HIS A 276 15.25 -10.83 -14.45
C HIS A 276 16.21 -9.64 -14.51
N SER A 277 16.59 -9.26 -15.74
CA SER A 277 17.46 -8.12 -16.07
C SER A 277 16.67 -6.90 -16.56
N ASP A 278 15.37 -6.78 -16.20
CA ASP A 278 14.45 -5.82 -16.85
C ASP A 278 13.66 -4.93 -15.87
N GLY A 279 14.23 -4.56 -14.73
CA GLY A 279 13.59 -3.59 -13.81
C GLY A 279 12.35 -4.08 -13.04
N THR A 280 11.84 -5.28 -13.34
CA THR A 280 10.73 -5.94 -12.64
C THR A 280 11.16 -6.37 -11.23
N PRO A 281 10.33 -6.16 -10.20
CA PRO A 281 10.65 -6.57 -8.84
C PRO A 281 10.62 -8.11 -8.73
N ARG A 282 11.61 -8.66 -8.05
CA ARG A 282 11.74 -10.08 -7.72
C ARG A 282 10.86 -10.49 -6.54
N ILE A 283 10.47 -9.53 -5.70
CA ILE A 283 9.64 -9.75 -4.52
C ILE A 283 8.45 -8.82 -4.54
N SER A 284 7.36 -9.21 -3.88
CA SER A 284 6.35 -8.24 -3.47
C SER A 284 6.83 -7.50 -2.22
N TYR A 285 6.56 -6.20 -2.12
CA TYR A 285 6.90 -5.42 -0.93
C TYR A 285 5.97 -4.23 -0.73
N ASN A 286 5.95 -3.72 0.50
CA ASN A 286 5.54 -2.35 0.76
C ASN A 286 6.75 -1.50 1.10
N LEU A 287 6.75 -0.28 0.60
CA LEU A 287 7.66 0.78 1.04
C LEU A 287 6.81 1.85 1.73
N ALA A 288 7.28 2.37 2.87
CA ALA A 288 6.73 3.56 3.48
C ALA A 288 7.82 4.60 3.70
N MET A 289 7.46 5.87 3.56
CA MET A 289 8.32 7.00 3.91
C MET A 289 7.56 8.07 4.69
N THR A 290 8.22 8.57 5.72
CA THR A 290 7.89 9.84 6.41
C THR A 290 9.05 10.82 6.18
N LYS A 291 9.10 11.92 6.93
CA LYS A 291 10.20 12.90 6.85
C LYS A 291 11.58 12.27 7.08
N ASP A 292 11.68 11.46 8.13
CA ASP A 292 12.95 11.00 8.65
C ASP A 292 13.14 9.48 8.57
N THR A 293 12.12 8.74 8.11
CA THR A 293 12.18 7.28 8.05
C THR A 293 11.75 6.72 6.69
N MET A 294 12.51 5.74 6.19
CA MET A 294 12.12 4.85 5.10
C MET A 294 12.04 3.41 5.63
N VAL A 295 10.97 2.69 5.30
CA VAL A 295 10.75 1.30 5.74
C VAL A 295 10.33 0.44 4.56
N LEU A 296 11.01 -0.69 4.36
CA LEU A 296 10.65 -1.72 3.39
C LEU A 296 10.20 -2.99 4.13
N LEU A 297 9.05 -3.51 3.74
CA LEU A 297 8.49 -4.78 4.20
C LEU A 297 8.39 -5.74 3.01
N PRO A 298 9.20 -6.82 2.96
CA PRO A 298 8.98 -7.91 2.02
C PRO A 298 7.66 -8.61 2.33
N ARG A 299 6.81 -8.77 1.32
CA ARG A 299 5.43 -9.28 1.44
C ARG A 299 5.30 -10.68 0.87
N LEU A 300 4.67 -11.57 1.64
CA LEU A 300 4.36 -12.94 1.27
C LEU A 300 2.86 -13.16 0.99
N SER A 301 2.00 -12.27 1.48
CA SER A 301 0.56 -12.34 1.26
C SER A 301 -0.08 -10.97 1.42
N ASP A 302 -1.10 -10.65 0.61
CA ASP A 302 -1.98 -9.49 0.79
C ASP A 302 -3.19 -9.76 1.69
N LYS A 303 -3.37 -11.02 2.11
CA LYS A 303 -4.48 -11.49 2.94
C LYS A 303 -4.03 -11.93 4.32
N ILE A 304 -4.86 -11.63 5.30
CA ILE A 304 -4.78 -12.19 6.65
C ILE A 304 -5.98 -13.14 6.82
N HIS A 305 -5.69 -14.38 7.18
CA HIS A 305 -6.70 -15.36 7.57
C HIS A 305 -6.60 -15.53 9.09
N LEU A 306 -7.61 -15.07 9.82
CA LEU A 306 -7.58 -15.14 11.28
C LEU A 306 -7.85 -16.56 11.75
N GLN A 307 -7.09 -16.96 12.77
CA GLN A 307 -7.20 -18.24 13.45
C GLN A 307 -7.21 -18.00 14.96
N ASP A 308 -7.94 -18.83 15.70
CA ASP A 308 -7.90 -18.84 17.16
C ASP A 308 -6.54 -19.34 17.69
N ASP A 309 -6.43 -19.47 19.01
CA ASP A 309 -5.19 -19.88 19.67
C ASP A 309 -4.82 -21.35 19.42
N GLU A 310 -5.79 -22.17 18.98
CA GLU A 310 -5.61 -23.57 18.61
C GLU A 310 -5.31 -23.73 17.10
N GLY A 311 -5.29 -22.64 16.34
CA GLY A 311 -5.05 -22.63 14.89
C GLY A 311 -6.30 -22.89 14.05
N LYS A 312 -7.49 -22.91 14.67
CA LYS A 312 -8.75 -23.11 13.95
C LYS A 312 -9.14 -21.81 13.21
N PRO A 313 -9.52 -21.87 11.92
CA PRO A 313 -9.96 -20.70 11.17
C PRO A 313 -11.19 -20.03 11.77
N LEU A 314 -11.17 -18.70 11.86
CA LEU A 314 -12.28 -17.85 12.32
C LEU A 314 -13.18 -17.33 11.19
N ASP A 315 -12.92 -17.76 9.95
CA ASP A 315 -13.57 -17.27 8.71
C ASP A 315 -13.51 -15.75 8.47
N ILE A 316 -12.62 -15.05 9.19
CA ILE A 316 -12.35 -13.62 8.97
C ILE A 316 -11.16 -13.48 8.03
N LYS A 317 -11.40 -12.79 6.91
CA LYS A 317 -10.40 -12.52 5.87
C LYS A 317 -10.19 -11.02 5.72
N LEU A 318 -9.02 -10.54 6.15
CA LEU A 318 -8.65 -9.13 5.99
C LEU A 318 -7.70 -8.99 4.79
N SER A 319 -7.71 -7.81 4.17
CA SER A 319 -6.74 -7.43 3.15
C SER A 319 -5.88 -6.29 3.66
N VAL A 320 -4.57 -6.36 3.45
CA VAL A 320 -3.62 -5.36 3.93
C VAL A 320 -2.67 -4.88 2.84
N ASN A 321 -2.36 -3.59 2.90
CA ASN A 321 -1.43 -2.91 2.01
C ASN A 321 -0.43 -2.09 2.86
N GLY A 322 0.28 -1.14 2.24
CA GLY A 322 1.31 -0.35 2.91
C GLY A 322 0.84 0.48 4.11
N THR A 323 -0.46 0.66 4.35
CA THR A 323 -0.94 1.26 5.61
C THR A 323 -0.57 0.43 6.85
N ILE A 324 -0.20 -0.84 6.67
CA ILE A 324 0.33 -1.67 7.77
C ILE A 324 1.61 -1.10 8.37
N LEU A 325 2.42 -0.38 7.57
CA LEU A 325 3.64 0.30 8.04
C LEU A 325 3.34 1.58 8.84
N ALA A 326 2.11 2.10 8.77
CA ALA A 326 1.61 3.08 9.73
C ALA A 326 0.98 2.42 10.97
N GLY A 327 0.90 1.09 11.02
CA GLY A 327 0.15 0.39 12.06
C GLY A 327 -1.35 0.52 11.89
N THR A 328 -1.85 0.47 10.67
CA THR A 328 -3.29 0.59 10.36
C THR A 328 -3.81 -0.64 9.64
N VAL A 329 -4.89 -1.23 10.14
CA VAL A 329 -5.60 -2.35 9.51
C VAL A 329 -7.04 -1.93 9.25
N LEU A 330 -7.49 -2.13 8.01
CA LEU A 330 -8.86 -1.83 7.59
C LEU A 330 -9.73 -3.08 7.66
N VAL A 331 -10.90 -2.95 8.27
CA VAL A 331 -11.94 -3.98 8.31
C VAL A 331 -13.17 -3.47 7.57
N LYS A 332 -13.79 -4.34 6.78
CA LYS A 332 -14.94 -3.99 5.93
C LYS A 332 -16.28 -4.34 6.56
N GLU A 333 -16.32 -5.41 7.34
CA GLU A 333 -17.55 -5.93 7.95
C GLU A 333 -17.58 -5.63 9.45
N GLU A 334 -18.76 -5.22 9.94
CA GLU A 334 -18.94 -4.83 11.35
C GLU A 334 -18.71 -6.01 12.30
N HIS A 335 -19.21 -7.20 11.93
CA HIS A 335 -19.02 -8.43 12.68
C HIS A 335 -17.52 -8.74 12.87
N ASP A 336 -16.75 -8.63 11.80
CA ASP A 336 -15.31 -8.89 11.82
C ASP A 336 -14.59 -7.84 12.66
N TYR A 337 -15.00 -6.56 12.55
CA TYR A 337 -14.43 -5.47 13.33
C TYR A 337 -14.59 -5.71 14.84
N LYS A 338 -15.80 -6.08 15.28
CA LYS A 338 -16.07 -6.41 16.69
C LYS A 338 -15.29 -7.64 17.14
N THR A 339 -15.22 -8.67 16.30
CA THR A 339 -14.52 -9.92 16.64
C THR A 339 -13.01 -9.71 16.77
N VAL A 340 -12.38 -9.01 15.82
CA VAL A 340 -10.93 -8.73 15.83
C VAL A 340 -10.53 -7.92 17.07
N GLN A 341 -11.37 -6.99 17.53
CA GLN A 341 -11.10 -6.22 18.76
C GLN A 341 -10.95 -7.11 19.99
N THR A 342 -11.72 -8.20 20.06
CA THR A 342 -11.66 -9.15 21.19
C THR A 342 -10.51 -10.16 21.06
N LEU A 343 -9.85 -10.23 19.90
CA LEU A 343 -8.84 -11.24 19.56
C LEU A 343 -7.53 -10.62 19.02
N PRO A 344 -6.86 -9.73 19.78
CA PRO A 344 -5.60 -9.12 19.32
C PRO A 344 -4.49 -10.15 19.04
N GLY A 345 -4.50 -11.29 19.75
CA GLY A 345 -3.58 -12.41 19.49
C GLY A 345 -3.75 -13.02 18.09
N ALA A 346 -4.99 -13.18 17.64
CA ALA A 346 -5.31 -13.70 16.30
C ALA A 346 -4.83 -12.74 15.21
N LEU A 347 -5.05 -11.43 15.39
CA LEU A 347 -4.57 -10.42 14.45
C LEU A 347 -3.03 -10.42 14.39
N LYS A 348 -2.35 -10.48 15.54
CA LYS A 348 -0.88 -10.57 15.60
C LYS A 348 -0.37 -11.79 14.83
N ARG A 349 -0.92 -12.99 15.05
CA ARG A 349 -0.54 -14.20 14.31
C ARG A 349 -0.80 -14.06 12.82
N GLY A 350 -1.93 -13.49 12.46
CA GLY A 350 -2.27 -13.19 11.07
C GLY A 350 -1.25 -12.27 10.40
N LEU A 351 -0.79 -11.24 11.10
CA LEU A 351 0.27 -10.34 10.60
C LEU A 351 1.62 -11.04 10.46
N GLN A 352 1.94 -12.07 11.26
CA GLN A 352 3.17 -12.84 11.06
C GLN A 352 3.21 -13.55 9.70
N GLN A 353 2.05 -13.80 9.08
CA GLN A 353 1.94 -14.52 7.82
C GLN A 353 2.04 -13.62 6.57
N ILE A 354 1.97 -12.29 6.73
CA ILE A 354 1.98 -11.37 5.57
C ILE A 354 3.38 -11.01 5.07
N GLY A 355 4.41 -11.33 5.84
CA GLY A 355 5.81 -11.02 5.54
C GLY A 355 6.75 -12.06 6.13
N VAL A 356 8.05 -11.88 5.89
CA VAL A 356 9.09 -12.80 6.38
C VAL A 356 9.12 -12.81 7.91
N ALA A 357 9.27 -13.99 8.51
CA ALA A 357 9.32 -14.12 9.96
C ALA A 357 10.61 -13.48 10.53
N THR A 358 10.47 -12.71 11.62
CA THR A 358 11.57 -11.93 12.24
C THR A 358 12.77 -12.78 12.66
N HIS A 359 12.56 -14.02 13.06
CA HIS A 359 13.65 -14.91 13.50
C HIS A 359 14.51 -15.46 12.33
N LEU A 360 14.04 -15.38 11.09
CA LEU A 360 14.76 -15.89 9.90
C LEU A 360 15.75 -14.87 9.35
N TYR A 361 15.57 -13.58 9.67
CA TYR A 361 16.47 -12.51 9.26
C TYR A 361 16.86 -11.65 10.47
N PRO A 362 17.74 -12.15 11.36
CA PRO A 362 18.38 -11.32 12.37
C PRO A 362 19.48 -10.44 11.71
N GLY A 363 19.09 -9.56 10.78
CA GLY A 363 19.96 -8.56 10.17
C GLY A 363 20.00 -7.25 10.97
N PRO A 364 20.83 -6.25 10.61
CA PRO A 364 21.30 -5.17 11.49
C PRO A 364 20.26 -4.06 11.79
N LEU A 365 19.07 -4.48 12.21
CA LEU A 365 18.09 -3.69 12.97
C LEU A 365 17.79 -4.34 14.33
N SER A 366 18.74 -5.13 14.82
CA SER A 366 18.77 -5.65 16.19
C SER A 366 19.86 -4.97 17.03
N LEU A 367 20.07 -3.66 16.88
CA LEU A 367 20.85 -2.83 17.82
C LEU A 367 20.32 -1.39 17.90
#